data_AF-A0A6U6KD63-F1
#
_entry.id   AF-A0A6U6KD63-F1
#
_cell.length_a   1.000
_cell.length_b   1.000
_cell.length_c   1.000
_cell.angle_alpha   90.00
_cell.angle_beta   90.00
_cell.angle_gamma   90.00
#
_symmetry.space_group_name_H-M   'P 1'
#
loop_
_entity.id
_entity.type
_entity.pdbx_description
1 polymer ?
#
loop_
_entity_poly.entity_id
_entity_poly.type
_entity_poly.pdbx_seq_one_letter_code
_entity_poly.pdbx_strand_id
1 'polypeptide(L)'
;MTPLKTLGLAALLKGVSASYDYIGLGYEPKSNVVDRLTIDLDQQSLSNLVGLQTTEGFADAERVYKDGGNSKSYAVIELDSGLSSAVAKGAPVSAMSVDGDAVTGVMYQDYSAGETNIKIQYDISDDATNHVKCKIGGLPMAEQVEGGCFQGGGEITIDNEAYTYNYNVQTDNQNGRTLRGFSTAAKKKMYDCENCPYPEHNAFFEYYGIHDYGDQWVSAALDGTAVSGFNNYNANFNSYGLEGRAGEFISYRSDIAVI
;
A
#
# COMPACT_ATOMS: atom_id res chain seq x y z
N MET A 1 -41.46 -47.31 23.43
CA MET A 1 -42.29 -46.10 23.26
C MET A 1 -41.38 -44.94 22.89
N THR A 2 -41.22 -44.68 21.60
CA THR A 2 -41.01 -43.32 21.02
C THR A 2 -42.41 -42.70 20.79
N PRO A 3 -42.63 -41.41 20.42
CA PRO A 3 -41.73 -40.24 20.28
C PRO A 3 -42.32 -38.88 20.79
N LEU A 4 -41.55 -37.76 20.77
CA LEU A 4 -41.92 -36.39 20.27
C LEU A 4 -40.75 -35.40 20.56
N LYS A 5 -39.86 -35.09 19.61
CA LYS A 5 -39.80 -33.87 18.77
C LYS A 5 -40.35 -32.57 19.38
N THR A 6 -39.45 -31.62 19.66
CA THR A 6 -39.71 -30.18 19.47
C THR A 6 -38.54 -29.54 18.72
N LEU A 7 -38.87 -28.97 17.56
CA LEU A 7 -38.06 -28.14 16.69
C LEU A 7 -38.01 -26.69 17.19
N GLY A 8 -36.98 -25.97 16.76
CA GLY A 8 -37.00 -24.51 16.58
C GLY A 8 -36.09 -23.78 17.57
N LEU A 9 -35.38 -22.72 17.21
CA LEU A 9 -35.27 -21.97 15.96
C LEU A 9 -33.98 -21.13 16.10
N ALA A 10 -33.35 -20.85 14.96
CA ALA A 10 -32.17 -20.04 14.79
C ALA A 10 -32.11 -18.76 15.65
N ALA A 11 -30.93 -18.46 16.19
CA ALA A 11 -30.48 -17.09 16.38
C ALA A 11 -29.26 -16.88 15.47
N LEU A 12 -29.54 -16.57 14.20
CA LEU A 12 -28.64 -15.76 13.39
C LEU A 12 -28.46 -14.42 14.12
N LEU A 13 -27.32 -14.20 14.75
CA LEU A 13 -26.81 -12.85 14.94
C LEU A 13 -25.86 -12.56 13.77
N LYS A 14 -26.49 -12.29 12.61
CA LYS A 14 -25.86 -11.44 11.60
C LYS A 14 -25.85 -10.02 12.15
N GLY A 15 -24.69 -9.37 12.04
CA GLY A 15 -24.54 -7.94 12.27
C GLY A 15 -23.36 -7.61 13.16
N VAL A 16 -22.15 -8.00 12.77
CA VAL A 16 -21.01 -7.13 13.09
C VAL A 16 -21.23 -5.89 12.22
N SER A 17 -21.82 -4.85 12.79
CA SER A 17 -21.75 -3.53 12.18
C SER A 17 -20.34 -3.01 12.46
N ALA A 18 -19.48 -3.03 11.44
CA ALA A 18 -18.30 -2.18 11.44
C ALA A 18 -18.82 -0.73 11.49
N SER A 19 -18.76 -0.09 12.66
CA SER A 19 -19.14 1.32 12.78
C SER A 19 -17.95 2.15 12.30
N TYR A 20 -17.98 2.56 11.02
CA TYR A 20 -17.26 3.75 10.63
C TYR A 20 -18.05 4.95 11.15
N ASP A 21 -17.38 5.98 11.66
CA ASP A 21 -18.03 7.26 11.87
C ASP A 21 -18.44 7.81 10.50
N TYR A 22 -19.74 8.05 10.33
CA TYR A 22 -20.27 8.67 9.11
C TYR A 22 -19.54 9.99 8.83
N ILE A 23 -18.93 10.10 7.65
CA ILE A 23 -18.68 11.43 7.08
C ILE A 23 -20.09 12.00 6.85
N GLY A 24 -20.40 13.13 7.49
CA GLY A 24 -21.78 13.62 7.67
C GLY A 24 -22.72 13.43 6.48
N LEU A 25 -24.00 13.15 6.77
CA LEU A 25 -25.12 12.88 5.84
C LEU A 25 -25.26 11.43 5.31
N GLY A 26 -24.74 10.42 6.00
CA GLY A 26 -25.09 9.03 5.66
C GLY A 26 -24.30 8.42 4.50
N TYR A 27 -23.20 9.04 4.09
CA TYR A 27 -22.37 8.53 2.99
C TYR A 27 -21.39 7.47 3.48
N GLU A 28 -21.61 6.22 3.06
CA GLU A 28 -20.62 5.15 3.18
C GLU A 28 -19.47 5.39 2.19
N PRO A 29 -18.23 5.55 2.67
CA PRO A 29 -17.09 5.58 1.78
C PRO A 29 -17.03 4.26 1.01
N LYS A 30 -17.09 4.31 -0.33
CA LYS A 30 -16.89 3.14 -1.20
C LYS A 30 -15.47 2.55 -1.15
N SER A 31 -14.57 3.20 -0.42
CA SER A 31 -13.19 2.77 -0.23
C SER A 31 -12.90 2.63 1.25
N ASN A 32 -12.12 1.63 1.63
CA ASN A 32 -11.52 1.56 2.96
C ASN A 32 -10.66 2.82 3.17
N VAL A 33 -11.17 3.77 3.95
CA VAL A 33 -10.54 5.07 4.17
C VAL A 33 -9.27 4.89 5.01
N VAL A 34 -9.27 3.93 5.93
CA VAL A 34 -8.12 3.60 6.78
C VAL A 34 -6.93 3.18 5.92
N ASP A 35 -7.10 2.20 5.02
CA ASP A 35 -6.08 1.82 4.03
C ASP A 35 -5.58 3.02 3.19
N ARG A 36 -6.48 3.95 2.87
CA ARG A 36 -6.14 5.09 2.01
C ARG A 36 -5.26 6.09 2.74
N LEU A 37 -5.55 6.34 4.02
CA LEU A 37 -4.82 7.28 4.86
C LEU A 37 -3.43 6.77 5.23
N THR A 38 -3.18 5.46 5.18
CA THR A 38 -1.86 4.90 5.53
C THR A 38 -0.76 5.26 4.54
N ILE A 39 -1.11 5.82 3.37
CA ILE A 39 -0.13 6.43 2.47
C ILE A 39 0.61 7.60 3.11
N ASP A 40 0.02 8.26 4.12
CA ASP A 40 0.67 9.33 4.87
C ASP A 40 1.82 8.79 5.74
N LEU A 41 1.77 7.50 6.13
CA LEU A 41 2.89 6.85 6.80
C LEU A 41 4.08 6.68 5.85
N ASP A 42 3.84 6.35 4.58
CA ASP A 42 4.91 6.30 3.57
C ASP A 42 5.51 7.71 3.34
N GLN A 43 4.68 8.78 3.37
CA GLN A 43 5.18 10.17 3.31
C GLN A 43 6.03 10.52 4.54
N GLN A 44 5.60 10.09 5.73
CA GLN A 44 6.35 10.30 6.96
C GLN A 44 7.69 9.57 6.94
N SER A 45 7.73 8.28 6.58
CA SER A 45 8.96 7.50 6.47
C SER A 45 9.92 8.13 5.46
N LEU A 46 9.43 8.52 4.27
CA LEU A 46 10.23 9.25 3.28
C LEU A 46 10.83 10.53 3.87
N SER A 47 10.01 11.35 4.53
CA SER A 47 10.46 12.62 5.13
C SER A 47 11.51 12.42 6.21
N ASN A 48 11.34 11.41 7.07
CA ASN A 48 12.29 11.07 8.12
C ASN A 48 13.63 10.60 7.52
N LEU A 49 13.58 9.72 6.51
CA LEU A 49 14.76 9.16 5.85
C LEU A 49 15.57 10.22 5.09
N VAL A 50 14.89 11.09 4.35
CA VAL A 50 15.52 12.25 3.70
C VAL A 50 16.10 13.22 4.74
N GLY A 51 15.42 13.40 5.87
CA GLY A 51 15.88 14.21 7.00
C GLY A 51 17.13 13.68 7.70
N LEU A 52 17.53 12.43 7.48
CA LEU A 52 18.82 11.90 7.94
C LEU A 52 20.00 12.54 7.19
N GLN A 53 19.76 13.09 6.00
CA GLN A 53 20.77 13.74 5.16
C GLN A 53 21.99 12.83 4.86
N THR A 54 21.77 11.52 4.79
CA THR A 54 22.77 10.50 4.44
C THR A 54 22.48 9.88 3.08
N THR A 55 23.50 9.32 2.44
CA THR A 55 23.34 8.58 1.18
C THR A 55 22.40 7.39 1.36
N GLU A 56 22.57 6.64 2.45
CA GLU A 56 21.69 5.52 2.80
C GLU A 56 20.25 5.98 3.05
N GLY A 57 20.04 7.11 3.75
CA GLY A 57 18.72 7.67 3.99
C GLY A 57 18.00 8.04 2.70
N PHE A 58 18.70 8.63 1.73
CA PHE A 58 18.13 8.91 0.41
C PHE A 58 17.82 7.64 -0.40
N ALA A 59 18.70 6.64 -0.36
CA ALA A 59 18.44 5.35 -1.02
C ALA A 59 17.25 4.60 -0.39
N ASP A 60 17.08 4.69 0.92
CA ASP A 60 15.94 4.12 1.64
C ASP A 60 14.65 4.89 1.32
N ALA A 61 14.72 6.22 1.27
CA ALA A 61 13.59 7.08 0.89
C ALA A 61 13.11 6.80 -0.54
N GLU A 62 14.04 6.52 -1.46
CA GLU A 62 13.73 6.12 -2.83
C GLU A 62 12.94 4.80 -2.87
N ARG A 63 13.31 3.82 -2.05
CA ARG A 63 12.56 2.56 -1.94
C ARG A 63 11.16 2.79 -1.37
N VAL A 64 11.02 3.56 -0.29
CA VAL A 64 9.69 3.91 0.27
C VAL A 64 8.84 4.66 -0.77
N TYR A 65 9.42 5.59 -1.52
CA TYR A 65 8.72 6.34 -2.55
C TYR A 65 8.16 5.44 -3.66
N LYS A 66 9.01 4.52 -4.16
CA LYS A 66 8.71 3.64 -5.29
C LYS A 66 7.78 2.51 -4.91
N ASP A 67 8.10 1.84 -3.81
CA ASP A 67 7.56 0.53 -3.45
C ASP A 67 6.55 0.61 -2.29
N GLY A 68 6.50 1.72 -1.54
CA GLY A 68 5.59 1.92 -0.42
C GLY A 68 5.81 0.92 0.72
N GLY A 69 4.94 0.94 1.73
CA GLY A 69 5.09 0.02 2.86
C GLY A 69 3.83 -0.21 3.68
N ASN A 70 2.94 0.79 3.71
CA ASN A 70 1.82 0.79 4.63
C ASN A 70 0.46 0.61 3.94
N SER A 71 0.39 0.77 2.63
CA SER A 71 -0.87 0.92 1.92
C SER A 71 -1.09 -0.17 0.89
N LYS A 72 -2.24 -0.85 0.94
CA LYS A 72 -2.57 -2.03 0.14
C LYS A 72 -1.46 -3.11 0.14
N SER A 73 -0.98 -3.51 1.31
CA SER A 73 0.00 -4.60 1.40
C SER A 73 -0.57 -5.89 0.80
N TYR A 74 0.22 -6.60 0.01
CA TYR A 74 -0.12 -7.88 -0.59
C TYR A 74 1.09 -8.79 -0.69
N ALA A 75 0.86 -10.10 -0.59
CA ALA A 75 1.86 -11.12 -0.87
C ALA A 75 1.77 -11.56 -2.33
N VAL A 76 2.90 -11.77 -2.98
CA VAL A 76 3.03 -12.52 -4.23
C VAL A 76 3.45 -13.93 -3.83
N ILE A 77 2.61 -14.93 -4.06
CA ILE A 77 2.92 -16.31 -3.67
C ILE A 77 2.93 -17.22 -4.88
N GLU A 78 3.76 -18.27 -4.79
CA GLU A 78 3.77 -19.37 -5.72
C GLU A 78 3.12 -20.60 -5.08
N LEU A 79 2.05 -21.11 -5.70
CA LEU A 79 1.41 -22.36 -5.33
C LEU A 79 2.17 -23.54 -5.94
N ASP A 80 2.32 -24.62 -5.18
CA ASP A 80 2.95 -25.86 -5.67
C ASP A 80 2.11 -26.54 -6.76
N SER A 81 0.79 -26.28 -6.76
CA SER A 81 -0.14 -26.73 -7.78
C SER A 81 -1.06 -25.57 -8.18
N GLY A 82 -1.40 -25.51 -9.47
CA GLY A 82 -2.26 -24.44 -9.97
C GLY A 82 -3.67 -24.51 -9.40
N LEU A 83 -4.35 -23.35 -9.36
CA LEU A 83 -5.73 -23.25 -8.89
C LEU A 83 -6.65 -24.29 -9.55
N SER A 84 -7.47 -24.99 -8.76
CA SER A 84 -8.39 -26.03 -9.25
C SER A 84 -9.46 -25.47 -10.20
N SER A 85 -9.82 -24.20 -10.01
CA SER A 85 -10.87 -23.47 -10.70
C SER A 85 -10.53 -21.97 -10.77
N ALA A 86 -11.29 -21.20 -11.54
CA ALA A 86 -11.10 -19.76 -11.58
C ALA A 86 -11.53 -19.13 -10.25
N VAL A 87 -10.71 -18.24 -9.71
CA VAL A 87 -10.97 -17.55 -8.44
C VAL A 87 -11.09 -16.06 -8.70
N ALA A 88 -12.22 -15.48 -8.29
CA ALA A 88 -12.49 -14.06 -8.49
C ALA A 88 -11.72 -13.20 -7.49
N LYS A 89 -11.47 -11.94 -7.88
CA LYS A 89 -11.00 -10.89 -6.98
C LYS A 89 -11.91 -10.80 -5.75
N GLY A 90 -11.31 -10.68 -4.58
CA GLY A 90 -12.03 -10.57 -3.32
C GLY A 90 -12.39 -11.92 -2.68
N ALA A 91 -12.11 -13.05 -3.33
CA ALA A 91 -12.31 -14.36 -2.72
C ALA A 91 -11.45 -14.49 -1.45
N PRO A 92 -11.99 -15.09 -0.37
CA PRO A 92 -11.32 -15.13 0.93
C PRO A 92 -10.11 -16.06 0.89
N VAL A 93 -9.06 -15.63 1.60
CA VAL A 93 -7.82 -16.38 1.76
C VAL A 93 -7.42 -16.40 3.24
N SER A 94 -6.94 -17.53 3.73
CA SER A 94 -6.41 -17.65 5.09
C SER A 94 -5.20 -18.57 5.17
N ALA A 95 -4.20 -18.20 5.96
CA ALA A 95 -3.02 -19.00 6.25
C ALA A 95 -2.48 -18.66 7.65
N MET A 96 -1.40 -19.34 8.07
CA MET A 96 -0.67 -18.98 9.29
C MET A 96 0.31 -17.84 9.03
N SER A 97 0.49 -16.98 10.02
CA SER A 97 1.48 -15.90 10.01
C SER A 97 2.83 -16.37 10.55
N VAL A 98 3.88 -15.57 10.34
CA VAL A 98 5.22 -15.83 10.90
C VAL A 98 5.17 -16.08 12.42
N ASP A 99 4.31 -15.35 13.15
CA ASP A 99 4.12 -15.52 14.60
C ASP A 99 3.26 -16.74 14.98
N GLY A 100 2.70 -17.45 14.01
CA GLY A 100 1.83 -18.63 14.22
C GLY A 100 0.36 -18.29 14.46
N ASP A 101 -0.04 -17.05 14.23
CA ASP A 101 -1.44 -16.62 14.29
C ASP A 101 -2.15 -16.84 12.95
N ALA A 102 -3.48 -16.97 12.97
CA ALA A 102 -4.26 -16.94 11.74
C ALA A 102 -4.23 -15.55 11.11
N VAL A 103 -3.83 -15.47 9.85
CA VAL A 103 -3.88 -14.25 9.02
C VAL A 103 -4.81 -14.48 7.83
N THR A 104 -5.62 -13.47 7.55
CA THR A 104 -6.61 -13.49 6.48
C THR A 104 -6.31 -12.42 5.44
N GLY A 105 -6.86 -12.64 4.26
CA GLY A 105 -6.75 -11.73 3.14
C GLY A 105 -7.76 -12.07 2.06
N VAL A 106 -7.59 -11.43 0.92
CA VAL A 106 -8.44 -11.65 -0.25
C VAL A 106 -7.62 -11.71 -1.53
N MET A 107 -8.12 -12.43 -2.52
CA MET A 107 -7.53 -12.46 -3.85
C MET A 107 -7.46 -11.05 -4.44
N TYR A 108 -6.26 -10.63 -4.84
CA TYR A 108 -5.99 -9.24 -5.26
C TYR A 108 -6.69 -8.87 -6.57
N GLN A 109 -6.82 -9.86 -7.46
CA GLN A 109 -7.42 -9.75 -8.80
C GLN A 109 -8.05 -11.10 -9.18
N ASP A 110 -8.67 -11.16 -10.36
CA ASP A 110 -9.20 -12.40 -10.91
C ASP A 110 -8.05 -13.29 -11.40
N TYR A 111 -8.17 -14.59 -11.14
CA TYR A 111 -7.24 -15.62 -11.59
C TYR A 111 -8.00 -16.77 -12.26
N SER A 112 -7.41 -17.32 -13.31
CA SER A 112 -7.93 -18.48 -14.04
C SER A 112 -7.47 -19.79 -13.40
N ALA A 113 -8.20 -20.87 -13.67
CA ALA A 113 -7.77 -22.21 -13.27
C ALA A 113 -6.37 -22.53 -13.82
N GLY A 114 -5.55 -23.20 -13.00
CA GLY A 114 -4.19 -23.60 -13.33
C GLY A 114 -3.11 -22.54 -13.05
N GLU A 115 -3.47 -21.31 -12.68
CA GLU A 115 -2.47 -20.30 -12.29
C GLU A 115 -1.80 -20.66 -10.96
N THR A 116 -0.48 -20.51 -10.89
CA THR A 116 0.33 -20.78 -9.70
C THR A 116 0.86 -19.52 -9.03
N ASN A 117 1.04 -18.44 -9.79
CA ASN A 117 1.57 -17.18 -9.29
C ASN A 117 0.40 -16.23 -9.01
N ILE A 118 0.10 -16.05 -7.73
CA ILE A 118 -1.08 -15.28 -7.30
C ILE A 118 -0.72 -14.16 -6.32
N LYS A 119 -1.57 -13.15 -6.27
CA LYS A 119 -1.44 -12.01 -5.35
C LYS A 119 -2.58 -12.04 -4.35
N ILE A 120 -2.23 -11.94 -3.08
CA ILE A 120 -3.19 -11.94 -1.97
C ILE A 120 -3.03 -10.64 -1.21
N GLN A 121 -4.07 -9.82 -1.21
CA GLN A 121 -4.10 -8.61 -0.39
C GLN A 121 -4.38 -9.02 1.06
N TYR A 122 -3.54 -8.57 2.00
CA TYR A 122 -3.82 -8.78 3.42
C TYR A 122 -5.09 -8.04 3.83
N ASP A 123 -5.81 -8.59 4.81
CA ASP A 123 -6.94 -7.90 5.39
C ASP A 123 -6.49 -6.63 6.10
N ILE A 124 -7.32 -5.61 5.97
CA ILE A 124 -7.06 -4.29 6.53
C ILE A 124 -8.06 -4.03 7.65
N SER A 125 -7.55 -3.82 8.84
CA SER A 125 -8.34 -3.45 10.02
C SER A 125 -8.86 -2.02 9.90
N ASP A 126 -10.03 -1.77 10.47
CA ASP A 126 -10.58 -0.41 10.63
C ASP A 126 -9.84 0.39 11.73
N ASP A 127 -8.98 -0.25 12.51
CA ASP A 127 -8.06 0.43 13.43
C ASP A 127 -6.85 0.97 12.66
N ALA A 128 -6.77 2.30 12.51
CA ALA A 128 -5.66 2.97 11.84
C ALA A 128 -4.28 2.62 12.44
N THR A 129 -4.22 2.32 13.73
CA THR A 129 -2.98 1.98 14.45
C THR A 129 -2.46 0.61 14.02
N ASN A 130 -3.37 -0.35 13.81
CA ASN A 130 -3.06 -1.73 13.45
C ASN A 130 -3.71 -2.12 12.11
N HIS A 131 -3.73 -1.18 11.17
CA HIS A 131 -4.46 -1.31 9.91
C HIS A 131 -3.99 -2.53 9.11
N VAL A 132 -2.70 -2.82 9.10
CA VAL A 132 -2.14 -4.04 8.51
C VAL A 132 -1.03 -4.59 9.40
N LYS A 133 -1.03 -5.92 9.61
CA LYS A 133 -0.04 -6.59 10.47
C LYS A 133 1.23 -7.01 9.72
N CYS A 134 1.20 -7.03 8.38
CA CYS A 134 2.35 -7.26 7.52
C CYS A 134 2.79 -5.95 6.86
N LYS A 135 4.01 -5.48 7.18
CA LYS A 135 4.59 -4.24 6.65
C LYS A 135 6.02 -4.49 6.23
N ILE A 136 6.27 -4.75 4.95
CA ILE A 136 7.61 -5.01 4.42
C ILE A 136 7.88 -3.99 3.31
N GLY A 137 7.57 -4.33 2.04
CA GLY A 137 7.67 -3.42 0.91
C GLY A 137 9.03 -2.71 0.83
N GLY A 138 9.00 -1.42 0.54
CA GLY A 138 10.15 -0.53 0.49
C GLY A 138 10.60 0.03 1.84
N LEU A 139 10.00 -0.39 2.97
CA LEU A 139 10.34 0.15 4.29
C LEU A 139 11.77 -0.24 4.71
N PRO A 140 12.47 0.66 5.44
CA PRO A 140 13.74 0.30 6.08
C PRO A 140 13.52 -0.81 7.11
N MET A 141 14.52 -1.66 7.34
CA MET A 141 14.41 -2.82 8.24
C MET A 141 13.87 -2.48 9.63
N ALA A 142 14.18 -1.30 10.16
CA ALA A 142 13.72 -0.87 11.48
C ALA A 142 12.21 -0.57 11.54
N GLU A 143 11.56 -0.36 10.39
CA GLU A 143 10.13 -0.09 10.27
C GLU A 143 9.33 -1.32 9.79
N GLN A 144 10.02 -2.41 9.44
CA GLN A 144 9.39 -3.63 8.95
C GLN A 144 8.70 -4.42 10.07
N VAL A 145 7.55 -5.02 9.74
CA VAL A 145 6.77 -5.89 10.61
C VAL A 145 6.45 -7.18 9.87
N GLU A 146 7.20 -8.24 10.20
CA GLU A 146 7.08 -9.57 9.59
C GLU A 146 6.04 -10.46 10.28
N GLY A 147 5.81 -10.27 11.58
CA GLY A 147 5.03 -11.20 12.42
C GLY A 147 3.61 -11.48 11.91
N GLY A 148 3.00 -10.48 11.26
CA GLY A 148 1.67 -10.59 10.65
C GLY A 148 1.66 -10.96 9.16
N CYS A 149 2.82 -11.17 8.53
CA CYS A 149 2.91 -11.70 7.17
C CYS A 149 2.66 -13.20 7.17
N PHE A 150 2.27 -13.76 6.02
CA PHE A 150 2.16 -15.22 5.86
C PHE A 150 3.50 -15.91 6.19
N GLN A 151 3.48 -17.16 6.65
CA GLN A 151 4.71 -17.96 6.79
C GLN A 151 5.35 -18.23 5.44
N GLY A 152 6.68 -18.27 5.35
CA GLY A 152 7.39 -18.45 4.07
C GLY A 152 6.97 -19.67 3.25
N GLY A 153 6.33 -20.66 3.87
CA GLY A 153 5.56 -21.67 3.15
C GLY A 153 4.65 -22.43 4.11
N GLY A 154 3.74 -23.23 3.55
CA GLY A 154 2.81 -24.02 4.34
C GLY A 154 1.52 -24.30 3.59
N GLU A 155 0.44 -24.49 4.34
CA GLU A 155 -0.91 -24.62 3.80
C GLU A 155 -1.58 -23.23 3.74
N ILE A 156 -2.27 -22.97 2.65
CA ILE A 156 -3.11 -21.79 2.44
C ILE A 156 -4.48 -22.22 1.94
N THR A 157 -5.53 -21.65 2.55
CA THR A 157 -6.90 -21.89 2.12
C THR A 157 -7.36 -20.75 1.23
N ILE A 158 -7.74 -21.05 -0.01
CA ILE A 158 -8.27 -20.10 -0.99
C ILE A 158 -9.67 -20.56 -1.36
N ASP A 159 -10.68 -19.73 -1.11
CA ASP A 159 -12.10 -20.04 -1.37
C ASP A 159 -12.57 -21.41 -0.83
N ASN A 160 -12.13 -21.76 0.39
CA ASN A 160 -12.40 -23.03 1.08
C ASN A 160 -11.66 -24.27 0.54
N GLU A 161 -10.71 -24.10 -0.38
CA GLU A 161 -9.82 -25.16 -0.85
C GLU A 161 -8.40 -24.96 -0.33
N ALA A 162 -7.76 -26.04 0.10
CA ALA A 162 -6.40 -26.02 0.63
C ALA A 162 -5.36 -26.22 -0.49
N TYR A 163 -4.34 -25.39 -0.48
CA TYR A 163 -3.18 -25.44 -1.37
C TYR A 163 -1.90 -25.39 -0.52
N THR A 164 -0.81 -25.88 -1.08
CA THR A 164 0.53 -25.59 -0.53
C THR A 164 1.19 -24.49 -1.34
N TYR A 165 1.94 -23.65 -0.64
CA TYR A 165 2.60 -22.49 -1.24
C TYR A 165 3.99 -22.28 -0.66
N ASN A 166 4.78 -21.52 -1.41
CA ASN A 166 6.07 -21.01 -0.99
C ASN A 166 6.19 -19.55 -1.42
N TYR A 167 6.79 -18.73 -0.56
CA TYR A 167 7.11 -17.34 -0.86
C TYR A 167 8.16 -16.81 0.13
N ASN A 168 8.90 -15.77 -0.25
CA ASN A 168 9.87 -15.12 0.62
C ASN A 168 9.24 -13.90 1.31
N VAL A 169 9.10 -13.99 2.65
CA VAL A 169 8.50 -12.93 3.49
C VAL A 169 9.12 -11.56 3.22
N GLN A 170 10.43 -11.48 2.96
CA GLN A 170 11.15 -10.22 2.83
C GLN A 170 11.11 -9.62 1.44
N THR A 171 10.94 -10.42 0.39
CA THR A 171 11.01 -9.93 -0.99
C THR A 171 9.67 -9.95 -1.72
N ASP A 172 8.73 -10.78 -1.25
CA ASP A 172 7.51 -11.08 -1.99
C ASP A 172 6.28 -10.40 -1.37
N ASN A 173 6.49 -9.63 -0.29
CA ASN A 173 5.50 -8.70 0.26
C ASN A 173 5.68 -7.30 -0.34
N GLN A 174 4.66 -6.83 -1.06
CA GLN A 174 4.66 -5.58 -1.82
C GLN A 174 3.42 -4.72 -1.51
N ASN A 175 3.37 -3.49 -2.03
CA ASN A 175 2.28 -2.56 -1.77
C ASN A 175 1.59 -2.10 -3.05
N GLY A 176 0.27 -2.17 -3.08
CA GLY A 176 -0.55 -1.82 -4.25
C GLY A 176 -0.77 -0.32 -4.42
N ARG A 177 -0.33 0.50 -3.45
CA ARG A 177 -0.42 1.95 -3.48
C ARG A 177 0.89 2.52 -2.97
N THR A 178 1.50 3.36 -3.79
CA THR A 178 2.77 4.01 -3.51
C THR A 178 2.69 5.48 -3.89
N LEU A 179 3.57 6.32 -3.32
CA LEU A 179 3.62 7.74 -3.64
C LEU A 179 3.93 7.97 -5.13
N ARG A 180 4.89 7.21 -5.65
CA ARG A 180 5.19 7.16 -7.08
C ARG A 180 3.99 6.75 -7.93
N GLY A 181 3.22 5.76 -7.46
CA GLY A 181 2.04 5.25 -8.13
C GLY A 181 0.95 6.31 -8.39
N PHE A 182 0.89 7.37 -7.58
CA PHE A 182 -0.05 8.47 -7.82
C PHE A 182 0.34 9.32 -9.01
N SER A 183 1.61 9.71 -9.13
CA SER A 183 2.10 10.52 -10.24
C SER A 183 2.09 9.73 -11.56
N THR A 184 2.63 8.52 -11.55
CA THR A 184 2.73 7.67 -12.75
C THR A 184 1.37 7.24 -13.32
N ALA A 185 0.34 7.15 -12.47
CA ALA A 185 -1.03 6.85 -12.91
C ALA A 185 -1.85 8.10 -13.27
N ALA A 186 -1.30 9.32 -13.11
CA ALA A 186 -2.06 10.56 -13.22
C ALA A 186 -2.71 10.73 -14.60
N LYS A 187 -1.98 10.45 -15.69
CA LYS A 187 -2.55 10.52 -17.05
C LYS A 187 -3.85 9.70 -17.17
N LYS A 188 -3.79 8.42 -16.81
CA LYS A 188 -4.93 7.51 -16.92
C LYS A 188 -6.11 7.95 -16.05
N LYS A 189 -5.85 8.50 -14.86
CA LYS A 189 -6.87 8.82 -13.85
C LYS A 189 -7.40 10.25 -13.90
N MET A 190 -6.65 11.17 -14.51
CA MET A 190 -6.89 12.62 -14.45
C MET A 190 -6.86 13.31 -15.82
N TYR A 191 -6.45 12.61 -16.88
CA TYR A 191 -6.43 13.14 -18.26
C TYR A 191 -7.23 12.28 -19.24
N ASP A 192 -7.10 10.95 -19.21
CA ASP A 192 -7.75 10.03 -20.15
C ASP A 192 -9.07 9.44 -19.60
N CYS A 193 -9.63 10.00 -18.52
CA CYS A 193 -10.79 9.43 -17.82
C CYS A 193 -12.16 9.93 -18.34
N GLU A 194 -13.23 9.30 -17.85
CA GLU A 194 -14.61 9.78 -18.07
C GLU A 194 -14.80 11.12 -17.32
N ASN A 195 -15.04 12.21 -18.07
CA ASN A 195 -15.06 13.61 -17.60
C ASN A 195 -13.69 14.27 -17.35
N CYS A 196 -12.64 13.73 -17.97
CA CYS A 196 -11.32 14.36 -18.00
C CYS A 196 -11.14 15.25 -19.26
N PRO A 197 -10.09 16.11 -19.29
CA PRO A 197 -9.06 16.29 -18.26
C PRO A 197 -9.55 17.08 -17.04
N TYR A 198 -9.06 16.73 -15.85
CA TYR A 198 -9.27 17.58 -14.68
C TYR A 198 -8.50 18.90 -14.86
N PRO A 199 -9.13 20.06 -14.58
CA PRO A 199 -8.53 21.37 -14.86
C PRO A 199 -7.14 21.55 -14.25
N GLU A 200 -6.95 21.12 -13.01
CA GLU A 200 -5.68 21.26 -12.29
C GLU A 200 -4.58 20.42 -12.93
N HIS A 201 -4.87 19.15 -13.25
CA HIS A 201 -3.91 18.26 -13.91
C HIS A 201 -3.55 18.78 -15.31
N ASN A 202 -4.54 19.29 -16.05
CA ASN A 202 -4.30 19.88 -17.37
C ASN A 202 -3.37 21.09 -17.29
N ALA A 203 -3.58 21.99 -16.32
CA ALA A 203 -2.73 23.17 -16.15
C ALA A 203 -1.26 22.81 -15.88
N PHE A 204 -1.00 21.81 -15.03
CA PHE A 204 0.36 21.34 -14.78
C PHE A 204 0.95 20.59 -15.97
N PHE A 205 0.13 19.80 -16.68
CA PHE A 205 0.57 19.16 -17.92
C PHE A 205 0.92 20.18 -19.01
N GLU A 206 0.15 21.24 -19.20
CA GLU A 206 0.48 22.31 -20.15
C GLU A 206 1.78 23.02 -19.77
N TYR A 207 2.02 23.24 -18.47
CA TYR A 207 3.24 23.86 -17.97
C TYR A 207 4.47 22.95 -18.13
N TYR A 208 4.43 21.73 -17.59
CA TYR A 208 5.58 20.83 -17.59
C TYR A 208 5.74 20.04 -18.89
N GLY A 209 4.66 19.77 -19.63
CA GLY A 209 4.67 18.99 -20.87
C GLY A 209 4.64 17.47 -20.69
N ILE A 210 4.59 16.98 -19.45
CA ILE A 210 4.59 15.56 -19.12
C ILE A 210 3.61 15.27 -17.97
N HIS A 211 2.93 14.12 -18.00
CA HIS A 211 1.83 13.85 -17.06
C HIS A 211 2.29 13.34 -15.69
N ASP A 212 3.47 12.75 -15.59
CA ASP A 212 4.06 12.23 -14.36
C ASP A 212 5.08 13.22 -13.78
N TYR A 213 4.90 14.52 -14.01
CA TYR A 213 5.82 15.58 -13.60
C TYR A 213 6.23 15.46 -12.12
N GLY A 214 5.32 15.03 -11.23
CA GLY A 214 5.63 14.80 -9.82
C GLY A 214 6.64 13.66 -9.57
N ASP A 215 6.64 12.61 -10.40
CA ASP A 215 7.62 11.50 -10.34
C ASP A 215 8.98 12.02 -10.75
N GLN A 216 9.03 12.76 -11.87
CA GLN A 216 10.25 13.36 -12.38
C GLN A 216 10.92 14.29 -11.34
N TRP A 217 10.12 15.10 -10.64
CA TRP A 217 10.60 15.95 -9.54
C TRP A 217 11.18 15.15 -8.38
N VAL A 218 10.39 14.22 -7.82
CA VAL A 218 10.78 13.49 -6.60
C VAL A 218 11.95 12.55 -6.89
N SER A 219 11.92 11.80 -7.99
CA SER A 219 13.04 10.93 -8.37
C SER A 219 14.32 11.72 -8.61
N ALA A 220 14.25 12.85 -9.33
CA ALA A 220 15.45 13.67 -9.53
C ALA A 220 16.00 14.25 -8.22
N ALA A 221 15.14 14.64 -7.28
CA ALA A 221 15.55 15.11 -5.96
C ALA A 221 16.22 14.02 -5.12
N LEU A 222 15.68 12.81 -5.14
CA LEU A 222 16.23 11.66 -4.41
C LEU A 222 17.57 11.21 -5.02
N ASP A 223 17.63 11.10 -6.35
CA ASP A 223 18.83 10.67 -7.08
C ASP A 223 19.90 11.77 -7.14
N GLY A 224 19.52 13.02 -6.84
CA GLY A 224 20.39 14.19 -6.96
C GLY A 224 20.70 14.56 -8.40
N THR A 225 19.77 14.34 -9.33
CA THR A 225 19.96 14.54 -10.76
C THR A 225 19.19 15.78 -11.28
N ALA A 226 19.34 16.10 -12.57
CA ALA A 226 18.51 17.14 -13.18
C ALA A 226 17.23 16.52 -13.74
N VAL A 227 16.12 17.22 -13.54
CA VAL A 227 14.89 16.92 -14.29
C VAL A 227 15.13 17.28 -15.76
N SER A 228 14.67 16.43 -16.67
CA SER A 228 14.78 16.65 -18.11
C SER A 228 13.45 16.39 -18.80
N GLY A 229 13.28 16.98 -19.99
CA GLY A 229 12.08 16.77 -20.81
C GLY A 229 10.89 17.64 -20.42
N PHE A 230 11.03 18.54 -19.43
CA PHE A 230 9.99 19.53 -19.19
C PHE A 230 10.04 20.67 -20.20
N ASN A 231 8.87 21.13 -20.63
CA ASN A 231 8.69 22.35 -21.40
C ASN A 231 9.14 23.58 -20.59
N ASN A 232 8.80 23.61 -19.29
CA ASN A 232 9.14 24.70 -18.39
C ASN A 232 9.80 24.17 -17.11
N TYR A 233 10.80 24.91 -16.62
CA TYR A 233 11.43 24.73 -15.30
C TYR A 233 12.06 23.34 -15.06
N ASN A 234 13.12 23.03 -15.81
CA ASN A 234 13.98 21.87 -15.57
C ASN A 234 14.89 22.12 -14.34
N ALA A 235 14.45 21.72 -13.15
CA ALA A 235 15.30 21.80 -11.97
C ALA A 235 16.56 20.93 -12.08
N ASN A 236 17.63 21.40 -11.44
CA ASN A 236 18.87 20.66 -11.35
C ASN A 236 19.18 20.35 -9.89
N PHE A 237 18.97 19.12 -9.44
CA PHE A 237 19.30 18.71 -8.08
C PHE A 237 20.79 18.36 -7.90
N ASN A 238 21.56 18.21 -8.98
CA ASN A 238 23.00 17.95 -8.90
C ASN A 238 23.76 19.11 -8.24
N SER A 239 23.23 20.33 -8.27
CA SER A 239 23.85 21.49 -7.63
C SER A 239 23.67 21.54 -6.12
N TYR A 240 22.88 20.64 -5.55
CA TYR A 240 22.58 20.60 -4.12
C TYR A 240 23.18 19.34 -3.48
N GLY A 241 23.87 19.54 -2.36
CA GLY A 241 24.22 18.46 -1.44
C GLY A 241 22.98 17.88 -0.74
N LEU A 242 23.16 16.83 0.05
CA LEU A 242 22.07 16.12 0.72
C LEU A 242 21.20 17.05 1.58
N GLU A 243 21.80 17.98 2.32
CA GLU A 243 21.09 19.02 3.10
C GLU A 243 20.14 19.85 2.22
N GLY A 244 20.64 20.33 1.08
CA GLY A 244 19.87 21.16 0.15
C GLY A 244 18.75 20.39 -0.54
N ARG A 245 18.95 19.10 -0.81
CA ARG A 245 17.92 18.22 -1.39
C ARG A 245 16.90 17.75 -0.36
N ALA A 246 17.28 17.67 0.91
CA ALA A 246 16.35 17.36 1.99
C ALA A 246 15.34 18.48 2.26
N GLY A 247 15.57 19.67 1.69
CA GLY A 247 14.64 20.78 1.78
C GLY A 247 14.51 21.33 3.19
N GLU A 248 15.58 21.21 4.00
CA GLU A 248 15.61 21.81 5.33
C GLU A 248 15.47 23.33 5.20
N PHE A 249 14.24 23.83 5.30
CA PHE A 249 14.04 25.11 5.93
C PHE A 249 14.58 24.92 7.33
N ILE A 250 15.65 25.64 7.68
CA ILE A 250 15.94 25.98 9.06
C ILE A 250 14.69 26.70 9.57
N SER A 251 13.70 25.94 10.05
CA SER A 251 12.80 26.44 11.07
C SER A 251 13.77 26.66 12.21
N TYR A 252 14.14 27.92 12.45
CA TYR A 252 14.72 28.29 13.72
C TYR A 252 13.79 27.70 14.78
N ARG A 253 14.16 26.56 15.36
CA ARG A 253 13.67 26.22 16.70
C ARG A 253 14.25 27.34 17.54
N SER A 254 13.42 28.36 17.76
CA SER A 254 13.62 29.24 18.88
C SER A 254 13.52 28.34 20.10
N ASP A 255 14.67 27.87 20.57
CA ASP A 255 14.88 27.55 21.97
C ASP A 255 14.66 28.87 22.75
N ILE A 256 13.41 29.28 22.85
CA ILE A 256 12.95 30.08 23.98
C ILE A 256 12.81 29.06 25.09
N ALA A 257 13.92 28.91 25.82
CA ALA A 257 13.88 28.61 27.23
C ALA A 257 12.87 29.58 27.86
N VAL A 258 11.69 29.06 28.21
CA VAL A 258 10.81 29.73 29.15
C VAL A 258 11.55 29.71 30.48
N ILE A 259 11.90 30.91 30.94
CA ILE A 259 12.38 31.21 32.29
C ILE A 259 11.31 30.78 33.31
#